data_AF-A0A1S3S269-F1
#
_entry.id   AF-A0A1S3S269-F1
#
_cell.length_a   1.000
_cell.length_b   1.000
_cell.length_c   1.000
_cell.angle_alpha   90.00
_cell.angle_beta   90.00
_cell.angle_gamma   90.00
#
_symmetry.space_group_name_H-M   'P 1'
#
loop_
_entity.id
_entity.type
_entity.pdbx_description
1 polymer ?
#
loop_
_entity_poly.entity_id
_entity_poly.type
_entity_poly.pdbx_seq_one_letter_code
_entity_poly.pdbx_strand_id
1 'polypeptide(L)'
;VAQLPLSVSDGRWHHICITWTTRDGFWEAYQDGERLGTGENLAPWHPIKPGGVIILGQEQDMVGGRFDATQAFVGELSQFNMWDRVLRPVEIMGMANCSSYMPGNIVPWIDTNVEVMGGASKAALEICEDRMFEP
;
A
#
# COMPACT_ATOMS: atom_id res chain seq x y z
N VAL A 1 -5.84 -1.71 -17.74
CA VAL A 1 -5.65 -1.75 -16.27
C VAL A 1 -4.69 -2.90 -15.97
N ALA A 2 -3.63 -2.67 -15.19
CA ALA A 2 -2.73 -3.74 -14.77
C ALA A 2 -3.46 -4.65 -13.77
N GLN A 3 -3.39 -5.97 -13.99
CA GLN A 3 -3.98 -6.96 -13.09
C GLN A 3 -2.89 -7.44 -12.13
N LEU A 4 -3.10 -7.23 -10.83
CA LEU A 4 -2.16 -7.65 -9.80
C LEU A 4 -2.58 -9.04 -9.31
N PRO A 5 -1.71 -10.06 -9.37
CA PRO A 5 -2.03 -11.42 -8.94
C PRO A 5 -1.92 -11.56 -7.41
N LEU A 6 -2.71 -10.77 -6.68
CA LEU A 6 -2.74 -10.73 -5.22
C LEU A 6 -4.04 -11.37 -4.70
N SER A 7 -3.96 -12.06 -3.57
CA SER A 7 -5.09 -12.72 -2.92
C SER A 7 -5.18 -12.25 -1.47
N VAL A 8 -6.09 -11.31 -1.18
CA VAL A 8 -6.18 -10.58 0.10
C VAL A 8 -7.55 -10.67 0.77
N SER A 9 -8.43 -11.55 0.28
CA SER A 9 -9.82 -11.66 0.72
C SER A 9 -10.08 -12.88 1.60
N ASP A 10 -9.07 -13.40 2.30
CA ASP A 10 -9.16 -14.57 3.17
C ASP A 10 -9.44 -14.22 4.64
N GLY A 11 -9.54 -12.92 4.96
CA GLY A 11 -9.78 -12.41 6.31
C GLY A 11 -8.52 -12.33 7.19
N ARG A 12 -7.31 -12.48 6.62
CA ARG A 12 -6.04 -12.36 7.33
C ARG A 12 -5.30 -11.08 6.94
N TRP A 13 -4.36 -10.67 7.81
CA TRP A 13 -3.44 -9.60 7.50
C TRP A 13 -2.42 -10.04 6.45
N HIS A 14 -2.33 -9.28 5.36
CA HIS A 14 -1.31 -9.43 4.33
C HIS A 14 -0.49 -8.15 4.19
N HIS A 15 0.82 -8.31 4.05
CA HIS A 15 1.67 -7.20 3.64
C HIS A 15 1.69 -7.10 2.12
N ILE A 16 1.27 -5.95 1.56
CA ILE A 16 1.26 -5.69 0.12
C ILE A 16 2.24 -4.58 -0.22
N CYS A 17 3.07 -4.79 -1.24
CA CYS A 17 3.93 -3.75 -1.80
C CYS A 17 3.83 -3.74 -3.32
N ILE A 18 3.65 -2.57 -3.91
CA ILE A 18 3.67 -2.36 -5.36
C ILE A 18 4.80 -1.40 -5.66
N THR A 19 5.72 -1.80 -6.54
CA THR A 19 6.74 -0.91 -7.07
C THR A 19 6.38 -0.52 -8.49
N TRP A 20 6.74 0.70 -8.88
CA TRP A 20 6.54 1.19 -10.23
C TRP A 20 7.62 2.21 -10.59
N THR A 21 8.01 2.25 -11.86
CA THR A 21 8.95 3.25 -12.39
C THR A 21 8.46 3.84 -13.71
N THR A 22 8.78 5.11 -13.95
CA THR A 22 8.49 5.78 -15.22
C THR A 22 9.21 5.13 -16.38
N ARG A 23 10.37 4.49 -16.14
CA ARG A 23 11.12 3.81 -17.20
C ARG A 23 10.35 2.56 -17.60
N ASP A 24 9.87 2.54 -18.83
CA ASP A 24 9.07 1.46 -19.43
C ASP A 24 7.74 1.16 -18.71
N GLY A 25 7.37 1.94 -17.69
CA GLY A 25 6.18 1.67 -16.89
C GLY A 25 6.28 0.32 -16.16
N PHE A 26 7.49 -0.11 -15.82
CA PHE A 26 7.74 -1.40 -15.17
C PHE A 26 7.18 -1.37 -13.74
N TRP A 27 6.46 -2.43 -13.37
CA TRP A 27 5.90 -2.61 -12.04
C TRP A 27 6.12 -4.02 -11.52
N GLU A 28 6.18 -4.15 -10.20
CA GLU A 28 6.19 -5.43 -9.50
C GLU A 28 5.18 -5.39 -8.36
N ALA A 29 4.54 -6.53 -8.09
CA ALA A 29 3.58 -6.69 -7.01
C ALA A 29 4.06 -7.79 -6.07
N TYR A 30 4.05 -7.47 -4.78
CA TYR A 30 4.50 -8.33 -3.70
C TYR A 30 3.37 -8.57 -2.70
N GLN A 31 3.25 -9.81 -2.23
CA GLN A 31 2.39 -10.21 -1.14
C GLN A 31 3.21 -10.98 -0.12
N ASP A 32 3.12 -10.60 1.15
CA ASP A 32 3.85 -11.20 2.27
C ASP A 32 5.37 -11.32 2.01
N GLY A 33 5.92 -10.34 1.29
CA GLY A 33 7.35 -10.24 0.98
C GLY A 33 7.75 -10.93 -0.33
N GLU A 34 6.90 -11.81 -0.86
CA GLU A 34 7.14 -12.58 -2.09
C GLU A 34 6.63 -11.83 -3.32
N ARG A 35 7.41 -11.83 -4.41
CA ARG A 35 6.98 -11.22 -5.67
C ARG A 35 6.02 -12.16 -6.42
N LEU A 36 4.78 -11.74 -6.60
CA LEU A 36 3.75 -12.53 -7.28
C LEU A 36 3.48 -12.06 -8.70
N GLY A 37 3.79 -10.81 -9.03
CA GLY A 37 3.48 -10.25 -10.34
C GLY A 37 4.50 -9.21 -10.80
N THR A 38 4.60 -9.07 -12.11
CA THR A 38 5.34 -8.00 -12.76
C THR A 38 4.74 -7.71 -14.13
N GLY A 39 4.97 -6.51 -14.64
CA GLY A 39 4.62 -6.13 -15.99
C GLY A 39 5.22 -4.79 -16.39
N GLU A 40 4.96 -4.38 -17.63
CA GLU A 40 5.47 -3.16 -18.24
C GLU A 40 4.33 -2.37 -18.88
N ASN A 41 4.66 -1.22 -19.46
CA ASN A 41 3.74 -0.33 -20.17
C ASN A 41 2.62 0.27 -19.30
N LEU A 42 2.76 0.27 -17.98
CA LEU A 42 1.88 1.02 -17.09
C LEU A 42 2.35 2.47 -17.01
N ALA A 43 1.67 3.37 -17.73
CA ALA A 43 1.99 4.81 -17.75
C ALA A 43 3.49 5.14 -17.99
N PRO A 44 4.13 4.57 -19.02
CA PRO A 44 5.55 4.79 -19.27
C PRO A 44 5.82 6.28 -19.52
N TRP A 45 6.95 6.78 -19.00
CA TRP A 45 7.41 8.17 -19.12
C TRP A 45 6.46 9.22 -18.53
N HIS A 46 5.54 8.80 -17.65
CA HIS A 46 4.54 9.67 -17.04
C HIS A 46 4.78 9.82 -15.54
N PRO A 47 5.65 10.74 -15.08
CA PRO A 47 5.87 10.94 -13.65
C PRO A 47 4.58 11.37 -12.95
N ILE A 48 4.35 10.84 -11.74
CA ILE A 48 3.24 11.25 -10.89
C ILE A 48 3.39 12.76 -10.61
N LYS A 49 2.34 13.52 -10.88
CA LYS A 49 2.35 14.98 -10.68
C LYS A 49 2.35 15.30 -9.17
N PRO A 50 3.13 16.30 -8.73
CA PRO A 50 3.13 16.73 -7.33
C PRO A 50 1.85 17.50 -6.98
N GLY A 51 1.60 17.69 -5.67
CA GLY A 51 0.49 18.52 -5.17
C GLY A 51 -0.87 17.82 -5.11
N GLY A 52 -0.90 16.49 -5.20
CA GLY A 52 -2.12 15.69 -5.04
C GLY A 52 -2.55 15.53 -3.57
N VAL A 53 -3.72 14.89 -3.39
CA VAL A 53 -4.28 14.51 -2.09
C VAL A 53 -4.36 12.99 -2.02
N ILE A 54 -3.90 12.42 -0.90
CA ILE A 54 -4.00 10.98 -0.63
C ILE A 54 -5.25 10.75 0.22
N ILE A 55 -6.14 9.90 -0.30
CA ILE A 55 -7.33 9.42 0.41
C ILE A 55 -7.19 7.92 0.58
N LEU A 56 -7.39 7.44 1.80
CA LEU A 56 -7.44 6.02 2.11
C LEU A 56 -8.90 5.61 2.25
N GLY A 57 -9.26 4.50 1.62
CA GLY A 57 -10.58 3.89 1.76
C GLY A 57 -11.62 4.30 0.71
N GLN A 58 -11.34 5.29 -0.14
CA GLN A 58 -12.25 5.79 -1.17
C GLN A 58 -11.53 6.05 -2.49
N GLU A 59 -12.22 5.84 -3.60
CA GLU A 59 -11.79 6.19 -4.96
C GLU A 59 -12.09 7.67 -5.24
N GLN A 60 -11.20 8.40 -5.93
CA GLN A 60 -11.29 9.84 -6.16
C GLN A 60 -11.64 10.19 -7.62
N ASP A 61 -12.90 10.49 -7.91
CA ASP A 61 -13.32 11.09 -9.20
C ASP A 61 -12.99 12.59 -9.33
N MET A 62 -12.66 13.24 -8.21
CA MET A 62 -12.14 14.60 -8.11
C MET A 62 -11.13 14.66 -6.96
N VAL A 63 -10.17 15.59 -7.02
CA VAL A 63 -9.22 15.80 -5.93
C VAL A 63 -9.97 15.97 -4.60
N GLY A 64 -9.80 15.00 -3.69
CA GLY A 64 -10.42 14.99 -2.37
C GLY A 64 -11.93 14.76 -2.32
N GLY A 65 -12.59 14.29 -3.40
CA GLY A 65 -14.04 14.11 -3.37
C GLY A 65 -14.65 13.33 -4.53
N ARG A 66 -16.00 13.38 -4.59
CA ARG A 66 -16.86 12.60 -5.51
C ARG A 66 -16.69 11.09 -5.39
N PHE A 67 -16.64 10.60 -4.15
CA PHE A 67 -16.48 9.18 -3.90
C PHE A 67 -17.76 8.40 -4.26
N ASP A 68 -17.58 7.21 -4.81
CA ASP A 68 -18.64 6.22 -5.02
C ASP A 68 -18.54 5.13 -3.94
N ALA A 69 -19.63 4.94 -3.19
CA ALA A 69 -19.68 3.94 -2.12
C ALA A 69 -19.49 2.50 -2.63
N THR A 70 -19.76 2.22 -3.91
CA THR A 70 -19.55 0.90 -4.52
C THR A 70 -18.07 0.59 -4.78
N GLN A 71 -17.20 1.60 -4.72
CA GLN A 71 -15.74 1.50 -4.88
C GLN A 71 -15.00 1.68 -3.55
N ALA A 72 -15.73 1.84 -2.44
CA ALA A 72 -15.14 1.98 -1.12
C ALA A 72 -14.41 0.71 -0.69
N PHE A 73 -13.27 0.88 -0.04
CA PHE A 73 -12.60 -0.23 0.64
C PHE A 73 -13.38 -0.62 1.89
N VAL A 74 -13.54 -1.93 2.08
CA VAL A 74 -14.13 -2.53 3.28
C VAL A 74 -13.12 -3.49 3.87
N GLY A 75 -12.56 -3.14 5.03
CA GLY A 75 -11.56 -3.94 5.70
C GLY A 75 -10.72 -3.11 6.67
N GLU A 76 -9.57 -3.65 7.05
CA GLU A 76 -8.61 -3.01 7.94
C GLU A 76 -7.34 -2.64 7.15
N LEU A 77 -6.73 -1.50 7.50
CA LEU A 77 -5.50 -1.01 6.89
C LEU A 77 -4.58 -0.48 7.98
N SER A 78 -3.29 -0.80 7.86
CA SER A 78 -2.24 -0.27 8.73
C SER A 78 -0.93 -0.17 7.97
N GLN A 79 0.04 0.55 8.53
CA GLN A 79 1.40 0.64 8.02
C GLN A 79 1.50 1.11 6.55
N PHE A 80 0.59 1.97 6.09
CA PHE A 80 0.70 2.56 4.74
C PHE A 80 1.91 3.48 4.67
N ASN A 81 2.86 3.13 3.78
CA ASN A 81 4.06 3.89 3.55
C ASN A 81 4.26 4.14 2.05
N MET A 82 4.91 5.25 1.70
CA MET A 82 5.20 5.63 0.32
C MET A 82 6.63 6.17 0.19
N TRP A 83 7.28 5.76 -0.90
CA TRP A 83 8.63 6.19 -1.28
C TRP A 83 8.65 6.71 -2.71
N ASP A 84 9.61 7.57 -3.03
CA ASP A 84 9.90 8.08 -4.39
C ASP A 84 10.95 7.25 -5.14
N ARG A 85 11.24 6.03 -4.65
CA ARG A 85 12.18 5.08 -5.25
C ARG A 85 11.60 3.68 -5.29
N VAL A 86 12.10 2.86 -6.22
CA VAL A 86 11.85 1.43 -6.23
C VAL A 86 12.57 0.78 -5.03
N LEU A 87 11.82 0.05 -4.21
CA LEU A 87 12.38 -0.71 -3.09
C LEU A 87 13.01 -2.01 -3.59
N ARG A 88 14.06 -2.48 -2.90
CA ARG A 88 14.69 -3.76 -3.19
C ARG A 88 13.88 -4.90 -2.57
N PRO A 89 13.87 -6.11 -3.15
CA PRO A 89 13.15 -7.25 -2.59
C PRO A 89 13.49 -7.55 -1.12
N VAL A 90 14.76 -7.38 -0.72
CA VAL A 90 15.19 -7.56 0.68
C VAL A 90 14.58 -6.52 1.64
N GLU A 91 14.33 -5.30 1.17
CA GLU A 91 13.68 -4.26 1.98
C GLU A 91 12.20 -4.60 2.16
N ILE A 92 11.54 -5.05 1.09
CA ILE A 92 10.13 -5.45 1.10
C ILE A 92 9.93 -6.68 2.00
N MET A 93 10.79 -7.70 1.86
CA MET A 93 10.76 -8.89 2.72
C MET A 93 10.97 -8.53 4.20
N GLY A 94 11.92 -7.63 4.48
CA GLY A 94 12.20 -7.18 5.84
C GLY A 94 11.00 -6.50 6.52
N MET A 95 10.21 -5.75 5.76
CA MET A 95 8.96 -5.17 6.26
C MET A 95 7.86 -6.23 6.41
N ALA A 96 7.72 -7.13 5.43
CA ALA A 96 6.71 -8.18 5.45
C ALA A 96 6.85 -9.18 6.61
N ASN A 97 8.09 -9.51 6.98
CA ASN A 97 8.40 -10.42 8.09
C ASN A 97 8.77 -9.70 9.39
N CYS A 98 8.56 -8.38 9.46
CA CYS A 98 8.81 -7.57 10.65
C CYS A 98 10.28 -7.56 11.15
N SER A 99 11.25 -7.97 10.34
CA SER A 99 12.68 -7.90 10.69
C SER A 99 13.28 -6.51 10.49
N SER A 100 12.58 -5.62 9.78
CA SER A 100 13.02 -4.26 9.50
C SER A 100 11.84 -3.30 9.51
N TYR A 101 11.99 -2.20 10.23
CA TYR A 101 11.11 -1.04 10.11
C TYR A 101 11.76 0.02 9.24
N MET A 102 11.13 0.34 8.11
CA MET A 102 11.58 1.38 7.20
C MET A 102 10.42 2.33 6.94
N PRO A 103 10.42 3.56 7.48
CA PRO A 103 9.37 4.53 7.18
C PRO A 103 9.50 5.08 5.73
N GLY A 104 8.36 5.38 5.12
CA GLY A 104 8.29 6.08 3.83
C GLY A 104 8.90 7.47 3.89
N ASN A 105 9.70 7.85 2.88
CA ASN A 105 10.23 9.22 2.80
C ASN A 105 9.23 10.23 2.20
N ILE A 106 8.18 9.75 1.52
CA ILE A 106 7.08 10.59 1.02
C ILE A 106 5.90 10.56 1.99
N VAL A 107 5.48 9.35 2.40
CA VAL A 107 4.44 9.16 3.43
C VAL A 107 4.93 8.11 4.42
N PRO A 108 5.28 8.47 5.65
CA PRO A 108 5.45 7.52 6.73
C PRO A 108 4.11 7.24 7.42
N TRP A 109 3.87 6.00 7.84
CA TRP A 109 2.70 5.67 8.68
C TRP A 109 2.92 6.20 10.10
N ILE A 110 2.29 7.34 10.40
CA ILE A 110 2.29 7.96 11.73
C ILE A 110 0.83 8.27 12.06
N ASP A 111 0.38 7.85 13.24
CA ASP A 111 -1.04 7.95 13.63
C ASP A 111 -1.58 9.39 13.51
N THR A 112 -0.79 10.39 13.90
CA THR A 112 -1.18 11.80 13.83
C THR A 112 -1.34 12.35 12.41
N ASN A 113 -0.81 11.66 11.39
CA ASN A 113 -0.91 12.09 9.99
C ASN A 113 -2.17 11.59 9.29
N VAL A 114 -2.97 10.73 9.95
CA VAL A 114 -4.20 10.19 9.39
C VAL A 114 -5.41 10.86 10.05
N GLU A 115 -6.08 11.72 9.29
CA GLU A 115 -7.38 12.28 9.67
C GLU A 115 -8.50 11.30 9.28
N VAL A 116 -9.40 11.04 10.23
CA VAL A 116 -10.46 10.04 10.09
C VAL A 116 -11.78 10.73 9.86
N MET A 117 -12.48 10.34 8.80
CA MET A 117 -13.78 10.88 8.39
C MET A 117 -14.79 9.77 8.15
N GLY A 118 -16.08 10.11 8.13
CA GLY A 118 -17.12 9.21 7.63
C GLY A 118 -17.37 7.94 8.44
N GLY A 119 -16.99 7.90 9.72
CA GLY A 119 -17.29 6.78 10.62
C GLY A 119 -16.25 5.66 10.64
N ALA A 120 -15.13 5.81 9.94
CA ALA A 120 -13.96 4.95 10.19
C ALA A 120 -13.45 5.14 11.64
N SER A 121 -12.74 4.14 12.16
CA SER A 121 -12.19 4.15 13.52
C SER A 121 -10.73 3.76 13.51
N LYS A 122 -9.97 4.27 14.49
CA LYS A 122 -8.60 3.84 14.76
C LYS A 122 -8.61 2.84 15.90
N ALA A 123 -7.78 1.81 15.78
CA ALA A 123 -7.49 0.85 16.83
C ALA A 123 -5.98 0.63 16.91
N ALA A 124 -5.47 0.31 18.10
CA ALA A 124 -4.11 -0.16 18.24
C ALA A 124 -3.97 -1.52 17.55
N LEU A 125 -2.84 -1.74 16.88
CA LEU A 125 -2.58 -2.96 16.14
C LEU A 125 -1.10 -3.32 16.21
N GLU A 126 -0.81 -4.55 16.62
CA GLU A 126 0.54 -5.11 16.71
C GLU A 126 0.66 -6.32 15.75
N ILE A 127 0.61 -6.08 14.43
CA ILE A 127 0.74 -7.14 13.39
C ILE A 127 2.00 -8.01 13.59
N CYS A 128 3.08 -7.39 14.09
CA CYS A 128 4.39 -8.01 14.19
C CYS A 128 4.63 -8.78 15.50
N GLU A 129 3.82 -8.56 16.54
CA GLU A 129 3.94 -9.34 17.79
C GLU A 129 3.08 -10.61 17.72
N ASP A 130 1.92 -10.56 17.06
CA ASP A 130 1.02 -11.73 16.92
C ASP A 130 1.54 -12.81 15.94
N ARG A 131 2.40 -12.45 14.98
CA ARG A 131 3.03 -13.42 14.06
C ARG A 131 4.13 -14.29 14.71
N MET A 132 4.57 -13.97 15.93
CA MET A 132 5.56 -14.80 16.67
C MET A 132 4.92 -16.01 17.37
N PHE A 133 3.58 -16.13 17.38
CA PHE A 133 2.86 -17.14 18.15
C PHE A 133 1.93 -18.06 17.35
N GLU A 134 1.92 -17.99 16.01
CA GLU A 134 1.27 -19.03 15.22
C GLU A 134 2.21 -20.25 15.08
N PRO A 135 1.84 -21.45 15.59
CA PRO A 135 2.66 -22.66 15.57
C PRO A 135 2.81 -23.31 14.19
#